data_AF-A0A7T1HZJ8-F1
#
_entry.id   AF-A0A7T1HZJ8-F1
#
_cell.length_a   1.000
_cell.length_b   1.000
_cell.length_c   1.000
_cell.angle_alpha   90.00
_cell.angle_beta   90.00
_cell.angle_gamma   90.00
#
_symmetry.space_group_name_H-M   'P 1'
#
loop_
_entity.id
_entity.type
_entity.pdbx_description
1 polymer ?
#
loop_
_entity_poly.entity_id
_entity_poly.type
_entity_poly.pdbx_seq_one_letter_code
_entity_poly.pdbx_strand_id
1 'polypeptide(L)' 'MLLLDGTDDAIAYPCGSERFAAAAPAERVTLKLWPGFRHELHSDPERQRVFAMMIAWLDRLLENRSQA' A
#
# COMPACT_ATOMS: atom_id res chain seq x y z
N MET A 1 -4.30 -7.25 -4.35
CA MET A 1 -3.97 -6.96 -2.94
C MET A 1 -3.16 -5.68 -2.87
N LEU A 2 -3.45 -4.80 -1.91
CA LEU A 2 -2.70 -3.56 -1.69
C LEU A 2 -1.77 -3.73 -0.49
N LEU A 3 -0.49 -3.42 -0.66
CA LEU A 3 0.51 -3.33 0.39
C LEU A 3 0.94 -1.87 0.53
N LEU A 4 0.82 -1.34 1.75
CA LEU A 4 1.24 0.02 2.10
C LEU A 4 2.26 -0.08 3.21
N ASP A 5 3.40 0.58 3.05
CA ASP A 5 4.48 0.52 4.04
C ASP A 5 5.23 1.85 4.14
N GLY A 6 5.76 2.15 5.31
CA GLY A 6 6.56 3.33 5.58
C GLY A 6 8.04 3.00 5.44
N THR A 7 8.85 3.86 4.81
CA THR A 7 10.28 3.57 4.67
C THR A 7 11.04 3.60 5.98
N ASP A 8 10.48 4.28 6.99
CA ASP A 8 11.07 4.47 8.31
C ASP A 8 10.38 3.58 9.36
N ASP A 9 9.64 2.56 8.90
CA ASP A 9 9.09 1.53 9.77
C ASP A 9 10.22 0.65 10.34
N ALA A 10 10.39 0.72 11.67
CA ALA A 10 11.36 -0.06 12.44
C ALA A 10 10.73 -1.25 13.18
N ILE A 11 9.41 -1.46 13.03
CA ILE A 11 8.65 -2.57 13.62
C ILE A 11 8.43 -3.65 12.55
N ALA A 12 7.91 -3.24 11.40
CA ALA A 12 7.71 -4.10 10.23
C ALA A 12 8.51 -3.52 9.06
N TYR A 13 9.75 -3.99 8.88
CA TYR A 13 10.64 -3.41 7.89
C TYR A 13 10.08 -3.49 6.46
N PRO A 14 10.18 -2.40 5.67
CA PRO A 14 9.63 -2.33 4.31
C PRO A 14 10.23 -3.38 3.36
N CYS A 15 11.44 -3.86 3.64
CA CYS A 15 12.08 -4.91 2.87
C CYS A 15 11.30 -6.24 2.86
N GLY A 16 10.48 -6.50 3.89
CA GLY A 16 9.55 -7.63 3.91
C GLY A 16 8.47 -7.49 2.85
N SER A 17 7.82 -6.32 2.80
CA SER A 17 6.80 -5.98 1.80
C SER A 17 7.36 -5.97 0.38
N GLU A 18 8.58 -5.46 0.18
CA GLU A 18 9.28 -5.49 -1.11
C GLU A 18 9.53 -6.93 -1.59
N ARG A 19 10.08 -7.77 -0.72
CA ARG A 19 10.35 -9.19 -1.04
C ARG A 19 9.07 -9.95 -1.36
N PHE A 20 8.01 -9.71 -0.60
CA PHE A 20 6.71 -10.32 -0.87
C PHE A 20 6.17 -9.89 -2.24
N ALA A 21 6.17 -8.59 -2.53
CA ALA A 21 5.66 -8.07 -3.79
C ALA A 21 6.45 -8.59 -4.99
N ALA A 22 7.78 -8.73 -4.86
CA ALA A 22 8.63 -9.29 -5.90
C ALA A 22 8.38 -10.78 -6.18
N ALA A 23 7.94 -11.55 -5.17
CA ALA A 23 7.64 -12.98 -5.31
C ALA A 23 6.21 -13.27 -5.79
N ALA A 24 5.29 -12.31 -5.68
CA ALA A 24 3.90 -12.48 -6.08
C ALA A 24 3.68 -12.17 -7.58
N PRO A 25 2.61 -12.69 -8.21
CA PRO A 25 2.23 -12.26 -9.56
C PRO A 25 2.00 -10.75 -9.61
N ALA A 26 2.69 -10.07 -10.53
CA ALA A 26 2.75 -8.61 -10.57
C ALA A 26 1.38 -7.96 -10.75
N GLU A 27 0.44 -8.64 -11.41
CA GLU A 27 -0.91 -8.13 -11.68
C GLU A 27 -1.82 -8.23 -10.45
N ARG A 28 -1.41 -9.00 -9.43
CA ARG A 28 -2.22 -9.27 -8.23
C ARG A 28 -1.81 -8.46 -7.03
N VAL A 29 -0.66 -7.78 -7.07
CA VAL A 29 -0.12 -7.02 -5.94
C VAL A 29 0.22 -5.60 -6.38
N THR A 30 -0.19 -4.63 -5.57
CA THR A 30 0.25 -3.24 -5.67
C THR A 30 0.99 -2.90 -4.39
N LEU A 31 2.28 -2.57 -4.50
CA LEU A 31 3.09 -2.09 -3.38
C LEU A 31 3.24 -0.57 -3.47
N LYS A 32 3.01 0.13 -2.36
CA LYS A 32 3.28 1.56 -2.22
C LYS A 32 4.08 1.82 -0.94
N LEU A 33 5.32 2.25 -1.14
CA LEU A 33 6.19 2.74 -0.07
C LEU A 33 5.98 4.25 0.13
N TRP A 34 5.98 4.69 1.39
CA TRP A 34 5.82 6.08 1.81
C TRP A 34 7.14 6.58 2.44
N PRO A 35 7.93 7.39 1.70
CA PRO A 35 9.20 7.92 2.19
C PRO A 35 9.03 8.75 3.46
N GLY A 36 9.78 8.43 4.51
CA GLY A 36 9.76 9.12 5.81
C GLY A 36 8.63 8.69 6.75
N PHE A 37 7.70 7.84 6.30
CA PHE A 37 6.60 7.39 7.14
C PHE A 37 7.03 6.22 8.02
N ARG A 38 6.46 6.16 9.23
CA ARG A 38 6.65 5.06 10.19
C ARG A 38 5.51 4.04 10.08
N HIS A 39 5.52 3.05 10.97
CA HIS A 39 4.55 1.94 11.02
C HIS A 39 3.08 2.37 10.89
N GLU A 40 2.66 3.39 11.63
CA GLU A 40 1.28 3.87 11.62
C GLU A 40 1.09 4.97 10.56
N LEU A 41 0.92 4.57 9.30
CA LEU A 41 0.76 5.50 8.17
C LEU A 41 -0.39 6.51 8.33
N HIS A 42 -1.44 6.14 9.07
CA HIS A 42 -2.61 6.98 9.31
C HIS A 42 -2.41 8.00 10.45
N SER A 43 -1.39 7.81 11.28
CA SER A 43 -1.01 8.73 12.37
C SER A 43 -0.12 9.87 11.86
N ASP A 44 0.38 9.78 10.63
CA ASP A 44 1.25 10.78 10.00
C ASP A 44 0.48 12.08 9.64
N PRO A 45 1.11 13.27 9.69
CA PRO A 45 0.50 14.52 9.21
C PRO A 45 -0.08 14.44 7.79
N GLU A 46 0.55 13.65 6.92
CA GLU A 46 0.14 13.47 5.52
C GLU A 46 -0.86 12.32 5.31
N ARG A 47 -1.49 11.78 6.37
CA ARG A 47 -2.44 10.65 6.34
C ARG A 47 -3.53 10.73 5.26
N GLN A 48 -3.94 11.92 4.86
CA GLN A 48 -4.93 12.10 3.79
C GLN A 48 -4.47 11.50 2.45
N ARG A 49 -3.16 11.54 2.16
CA ARG A 49 -2.57 10.92 0.96
C ARG A 49 -2.68 9.39 1.02
N VAL A 50 -2.49 8.82 2.20
CA VAL A 50 -2.63 7.38 2.45
C VAL A 50 -4.09 6.95 2.23
N PHE A 51 -5.04 7.67 2.83
CA PHE A 51 -6.47 7.38 2.64
C PHE A 51 -6.93 7.54 1.19
N ALA A 52 -6.47 8.58 0.49
CA ALA A 52 -6.78 8.77 -0.92
C ALA A 52 -6.28 7.61 -1.79
N MET A 53 -5.08 7.08 -1.51
CA MET A 53 -4.56 5.89 -2.18
C MET A 53 -5.43 4.65 -1.92
N MET A 54 -5.85 4.44 -0.67
CA MET A 54 -6.72 3.30 -0.31
C MET A 54 -8.07 3.37 -1.02
N ILE A 55 -8.71 4.53 -1.02
CA ILE A 55 -10.01 4.76 -1.68
C ILE A 55 -9.87 4.52 -3.19
N ALA A 56 -8.90 5.16 -3.83
CA ALA A 56 -8.66 4.99 -5.27
C ALA A 56 -8.37 3.54 -5.67
N TRP A 57 -7.71 2.78 -4.79
CA TRP A 57 -7.47 1.35 -5.03
C TRP A 57 -8.76 0.52 -4.90
N LEU A 58 -9.61 0.81 -3.91
CA LEU A 58 -10.89 0.15 -3.71
C LEU A 58 -11.86 0.45 -4.85
N ASP A 59 -11.95 1.71 -5.29
CA ASP A 59 -12.83 2.11 -6.39
C ASP A 59 -12.51 1.33 -7.67
N ARG A 60 -11.22 1.27 -8.05
CA ARG A 60 -10.77 0.45 -9.19
C ARG A 60 -11.11 -1.03 -9.05
N LEU A 61 -11.00 -1.57 -7.84
CA LEU A 61 -11.33 -2.97 -7.58
C LEU A 61 -12.83 -3.23 -7.76
N LEU A 62 -13.69 -2.29 -7.37
CA LEU A 62 -15.13 -2.38 -7.51
C LEU A 62 -15.57 -2.18 -8.96
N GLU A 63 -15.01 -1.20 -9.66
CA GLU A 63 -15.25 -0.97 -11.09
C GLU A 63 -14.94 -2.22 -11.92
N ASN A 64 -13.80 -2.85 -11.67
CA ASN A 64 -13.40 -4.09 -12.36
C ASN A 64 -14.34 -5.27 -12.06
N ARG A 65 -15.03 -5.28 -10.92
CA ARG A 65 -15.99 -6.32 -10.55
C ARG A 65 -17.38 -6.09 -11.14
N SER A 66 -17.75 -4.86 -11.45
CA SER A 66 -19.01 -4.56 -12.13
C SER A 66 -18.98 -4.88 -13.64
N GLN A 67 -17.81 -5.15 -14.19
CA GLN A 67 -17.57 -5.46 -15.61
C GLN A 67 -17.33 -6.96 -15.88
N ALA A 68 -17.41 -7.81 -14.85
CA ALA A 68 -17.17 -9.26 -14.91
C ALA A 68 -18.44 -10.02 -14.52
#